data_AF-A0A3L8STN9-F1
#
_entry.id   AF-A0A3L8STN9-F1
#
_cell.length_a   1.000
_cell.length_b   1.000
_cell.length_c   1.000
_cell.angle_alpha   90.00
_cell.angle_beta   90.00
_cell.angle_gamma   90.00
#
_symmetry.space_group_name_H-M   'P 1'
#
loop_
_entity.id
_entity.type
_entity.pdbx_description
1 polymer ?
#
loop_
_entity_poly.entity_id
_entity_poly.type
_entity_poly.pdbx_seq_one_letter_code
_entity_poly.pdbx_strand_id
1 'polypeptide(L)'
;MVTGFVSFQIVMDFKHPDGHTVAIMLPRCSLLVMTGESRYLWTHGITPRKYDVVQASELGQKVRTITADVGDLTLNRRETRTSFTFRKVRRSPCNCIYPSVCDSQKGQQRLVQPSFPQNETEASKLEQEYVHKVYEEIATHFSSTRHSPWPQIVEFLRSLPTGSIVADIGCGNGKYLGINEDLYMVGCDRSKNLVDICGEKHFQAFVCDALSVPIRSGSCDACISVAVIHHFSTAERRLATIRELARLLRPGGTALIYVWAMEQEYKNQKSKYLKENNGSKNKDKEMNIGTAQGPLNDQGPDNSNQDSAWSDQRLNDFKDESCGAKPVADFRLPVHTNRTSFHSQDLLVPWHLKGGTKKKEESADTVVVPSGSKELQELSPVFHRYYHVFCEGELEAVCRSLDCVRVQKSYYDQGNWCVILEKL
;
A
#
# COMPACT_ATOMS: atom_id res chain seq x y z
N MET A 1 29.27 -1.25 24.67
CA MET A 1 28.93 -1.62 26.03
C MET A 1 27.47 -1.33 26.28
N VAL A 2 26.70 -2.38 26.54
CA VAL A 2 25.41 -2.32 27.24
C VAL A 2 25.65 -3.01 28.58
N THR A 3 25.22 -2.40 29.67
CA THR A 3 25.35 -2.95 31.02
C THR A 3 23.98 -3.22 31.61
N GLY A 4 23.76 -4.45 32.06
CA GLY A 4 22.51 -4.90 32.67
C GLY A 4 22.73 -5.36 34.10
N PHE A 5 22.02 -4.81 35.09
CA PHE A 5 21.94 -5.38 36.43
C PHE A 5 20.67 -6.20 36.58
N VAL A 6 20.72 -7.32 37.28
CA VAL A 6 19.57 -8.22 37.44
C VAL A 6 19.38 -8.61 38.91
N SER A 7 18.20 -8.36 39.49
CA SER A 7 17.93 -8.64 40.91
C SER A 7 17.71 -10.13 41.22
N PHE A 8 17.24 -10.93 40.26
CA PHE A 8 16.99 -12.38 40.39
C PHE A 8 17.56 -13.15 39.22
N GLN A 9 17.82 -14.44 39.42
CA GLN A 9 18.35 -15.30 38.36
C GLN A 9 17.38 -15.39 37.18
N ILE A 10 17.91 -15.37 35.96
CA ILE A 10 17.10 -15.35 34.75
C ILE A 10 17.88 -15.95 33.59
N VAL A 11 17.21 -16.64 32.67
CA VAL A 11 17.83 -17.04 31.40
C VAL A 11 17.56 -15.99 30.33
N MET A 12 18.64 -15.56 29.66
CA MET A 12 18.60 -14.65 28.52
C MET A 12 19.02 -15.40 27.26
N ASP A 13 18.19 -15.30 26.23
CA ASP A 13 18.36 -15.99 24.96
C ASP A 13 19.09 -15.06 23.98
N PHE A 14 20.12 -15.56 23.31
CA PHE A 14 20.87 -14.92 22.25
C PHE A 14 20.64 -15.69 20.94
N LYS A 15 20.36 -14.98 19.84
CA LYS A 15 20.16 -15.57 18.52
C LYS A 15 21.02 -14.86 17.49
N HIS A 16 21.78 -15.64 16.75
CA HIS A 16 22.63 -15.19 15.66
C HIS A 16 21.86 -15.26 14.33
N PRO A 17 22.15 -14.37 13.35
CA PRO A 17 21.46 -14.38 12.05
C PRO A 17 21.63 -15.66 11.21
N ASP A 18 22.64 -16.48 11.47
CA ASP A 18 22.84 -17.78 10.80
C ASP A 18 21.95 -18.91 11.36
N GLY A 19 21.12 -18.61 12.36
CA GLY A 19 20.23 -19.56 13.01
C GLY A 19 20.77 -20.15 14.32
N HIS A 20 22.01 -19.88 14.72
CA HIS A 20 22.53 -20.34 16.01
C HIS A 20 21.83 -19.64 17.18
N THR A 21 21.52 -20.40 18.24
CA THR A 21 20.89 -19.89 19.46
C THR A 21 21.65 -20.32 20.69
N VAL A 22 21.85 -19.40 21.64
CA VAL A 22 22.57 -19.62 22.89
C VAL A 22 21.73 -19.09 24.05
N ALA A 23 21.49 -19.92 25.06
CA ALA A 23 20.80 -19.50 26.28
C ALA A 23 21.82 -19.35 27.42
N ILE A 24 21.81 -18.18 28.08
CA ILE A 24 22.76 -17.85 29.15
C ILE A 24 21.99 -17.64 30.44
N MET A 25 22.39 -18.36 31.49
CA MET A 25 21.88 -18.13 32.84
C MET A 25 22.62 -16.94 33.47
N LEU A 26 21.86 -15.90 33.83
CA LEU A 26 22.34 -14.72 34.54
C LEU A 26 21.98 -14.87 36.02
N PRO A 27 22.96 -14.98 36.94
CA PRO A 27 22.70 -15.07 38.37
C PRO A 27 22.07 -13.80 38.94
N ARG A 28 21.46 -13.91 40.12
CA ARG A 28 21.04 -12.73 40.90
C ARG A 28 22.23 -11.80 41.20
N CYS A 29 21.97 -10.51 41.26
CA CYS A 29 22.95 -9.45 41.52
C CYS A 29 24.15 -9.48 40.56
N SER A 30 23.93 -9.93 39.31
CA SER A 30 24.98 -9.97 38.29
C SER A 30 24.95 -8.73 37.38
N LEU A 31 26.10 -8.46 36.78
CA LEU A 31 26.31 -7.44 35.75
C LEU A 31 26.62 -8.12 34.41
N LEU A 32 25.77 -7.94 33.41
CA LEU A 32 26.02 -8.38 32.04
C LEU A 32 26.65 -7.24 31.23
N VAL A 33 27.82 -7.48 30.63
CA VAL A 33 28.52 -6.51 29.79
C VAL A 33 28.65 -7.04 28.35
N MET A 34 27.95 -6.42 27.40
CA MET A 34 28.00 -6.84 25.99
C MET A 34 28.91 -5.95 25.14
N THR A 35 29.82 -6.59 24.38
CA THR A 35 30.79 -5.97 23.47
C THR A 35 30.96 -6.80 22.19
N GLY A 36 31.45 -6.17 21.11
CA GLY A 36 31.63 -6.88 19.83
C GLY A 36 30.34 -7.47 19.26
N GLU A 37 30.43 -8.66 18.67
CA GLU A 37 29.31 -9.36 18.01
C GLU A 37 28.09 -9.50 18.92
N SER A 38 28.28 -9.90 20.18
CA SER A 38 27.18 -10.09 21.15
C SER A 38 26.30 -8.84 21.33
N ARG A 39 26.85 -7.64 21.07
CA ARG A 39 26.14 -6.37 21.14
C ARG A 39 25.53 -5.96 19.80
N TYR A 40 26.24 -6.20 18.70
CA TYR A 40 25.94 -5.57 17.42
C TYR A 40 25.25 -6.51 16.44
N LEU A 41 25.60 -7.80 16.46
CA LEU A 41 25.18 -8.79 15.48
C LEU A 41 24.11 -9.73 16.04
N TRP A 42 24.22 -10.09 17.32
CA TRP A 42 23.28 -11.00 17.97
C TRP A 42 22.02 -10.27 18.46
N THR A 43 20.86 -10.86 18.24
CA THR A 43 19.63 -10.44 18.92
C THR A 43 19.57 -11.13 20.28
N HIS A 44 19.12 -10.40 21.30
CA HIS A 44 19.11 -10.94 22.65
C HIS A 44 17.86 -10.51 23.42
N GLY A 45 17.34 -11.37 24.27
CA GLY A 45 16.12 -11.07 24.99
C GLY A 45 15.81 -12.08 26.08
N ILE A 46 14.94 -11.68 26.99
CA ILE A 46 14.41 -12.58 28.00
C ILE A 46 13.00 -12.93 27.58
N THR A 47 12.83 -14.09 26.97
CA THR A 47 11.53 -14.57 26.49
C THR A 47 10.53 -14.65 27.64
N PRO A 48 9.28 -14.16 27.52
CA PRO A 48 8.28 -14.29 28.56
C PRO A 48 7.89 -15.76 28.81
N ARG A 49 8.18 -16.30 29.99
CA ARG A 49 7.81 -17.66 30.42
C ARG A 49 7.74 -17.74 31.95
N LYS A 50 7.02 -18.74 32.47
CA LYS A 50 6.87 -18.98 33.93
C LYS A 50 8.05 -19.72 34.55
N TYR A 51 8.72 -20.57 33.76
CA TYR A 51 9.85 -21.39 34.16
C TYR A 51 10.97 -21.26 33.14
N ASP A 52 12.20 -21.26 33.62
CA ASP A 52 13.41 -21.41 32.81
C ASP A 52 13.87 -22.87 32.84
N VAL A 53 14.31 -23.39 31.70
CA VAL A 53 15.04 -24.66 31.64
C VAL A 53 16.50 -24.35 31.96
N VAL A 54 17.05 -24.98 32.98
CA VAL A 54 18.44 -24.79 33.44
C VAL A 54 19.07 -26.16 33.69
N GLN A 55 20.40 -26.24 33.76
CA GLN A 55 21.05 -27.51 34.11
C GLN A 55 20.99 -27.77 35.62
N ALA A 56 20.74 -29.01 36.03
CA ALA A 56 20.60 -29.42 37.42
C ALA A 56 21.94 -29.36 38.16
N SER A 57 23.04 -29.69 37.48
CA SER A 57 24.41 -29.52 38.00
C SER A 57 24.83 -28.06 38.22
N GLU A 58 24.10 -27.09 37.65
CA GLU A 58 24.43 -25.66 37.68
C GLU A 58 23.70 -24.85 38.76
N LEU A 59 22.89 -25.52 39.61
CA LEU A 59 22.14 -24.91 40.70
C LEU A 59 23.10 -24.40 41.80
N GLY A 60 23.67 -23.20 41.59
CA GLY A 60 24.57 -22.53 42.53
C GLY A 60 25.92 -22.06 41.98
N GLN A 61 26.23 -22.26 40.69
CA GLN A 61 27.48 -21.78 40.06
C GLN A 61 27.31 -20.48 39.24
N LYS A 62 28.43 -19.76 39.05
CA LYS A 62 28.49 -18.48 38.31
C LYS A 62 28.14 -18.66 36.83
N VAL A 63 27.65 -17.58 36.20
CA VAL A 63 27.26 -17.40 34.77
C VAL A 63 27.81 -18.48 33.82
N ARG A 64 26.94 -19.28 33.21
CA ARG A 64 27.30 -20.29 32.19
C ARG A 64 26.26 -20.44 31.08
N THR A 65 26.71 -21.04 29.98
CA THR A 65 25.92 -21.36 28.78
C THR A 65 25.21 -22.69 28.97
N ILE A 66 23.88 -22.70 28.76
CA ILE A 66 23.07 -23.91 28.91
C ILE A 66 23.28 -24.81 27.68
N THR A 67 23.83 -26.02 27.87
CA THR A 67 23.99 -27.02 26.81
C THR A 67 22.83 -28.04 26.82
N ALA A 68 22.54 -28.62 25.67
CA ALA A 68 21.39 -29.51 25.47
C ALA A 68 21.66 -30.98 25.87
N ASP A 69 22.29 -31.22 27.02
CA ASP A 69 22.33 -32.57 27.58
C ASP A 69 21.03 -32.85 28.33
N VAL A 70 20.16 -33.66 27.74
CA VAL A 70 18.79 -33.91 28.21
C VAL A 70 18.77 -34.56 29.60
N GLY A 71 19.84 -35.26 29.99
CA GLY A 71 19.93 -35.94 31.28
C GLY A 71 20.14 -35.02 32.49
N ASP A 72 20.54 -33.77 32.26
CA ASP A 72 20.91 -32.81 33.32
C ASP A 72 20.03 -31.56 33.29
N LEU A 73 18.81 -31.59 32.74
CA LEU A 73 17.91 -30.43 32.70
C LEU A 73 16.90 -30.43 33.85
N THR A 74 16.67 -29.25 34.44
CA THR A 74 15.64 -29.01 35.46
C THR A 74 14.89 -27.70 35.19
N LEU A 75 13.75 -27.52 35.85
CA LEU A 75 12.91 -26.33 35.72
C LEU A 75 13.11 -25.39 36.91
N ASN A 76 13.39 -24.14 36.60
CA ASN A 76 13.58 -23.08 37.57
C ASN A 76 12.45 -22.06 37.46
N ARG A 77 11.71 -21.85 38.55
CA ARG A 77 10.57 -20.92 38.56
C ARG A 77 11.07 -19.48 38.52
N ARG A 78 10.46 -18.66 37.66
CA ARG A 78 10.79 -17.23 37.62
C ARG A 78 10.15 -16.45 38.76
N GLU A 79 10.95 -15.57 39.32
CA GLU A 79 10.54 -14.60 40.33
C GLU A 79 10.44 -13.19 39.73
N THR A 80 9.82 -12.26 40.48
CA THR A 80 9.69 -10.87 40.07
C THR A 80 11.06 -10.22 39.93
N ARG A 81 11.44 -9.89 38.69
CA ARG A 81 12.78 -9.36 38.37
C ARG A 81 12.74 -7.86 38.11
N THR A 82 13.65 -7.14 38.77
CA THR A 82 14.01 -5.77 38.42
C THR A 82 15.35 -5.80 37.71
N SER A 83 15.41 -5.21 36.52
CA SER A 83 16.66 -5.11 35.77
C SER A 83 16.87 -3.70 35.20
N PHE A 84 18.08 -3.16 35.37
CA PHE A 84 18.47 -1.85 34.84
C PHE A 84 19.37 -2.04 33.63
N THR A 85 19.02 -1.43 32.49
CA THR A 85 19.85 -1.46 31.28
C THR A 85 20.38 -0.07 30.98
N PHE A 86 21.70 0.10 31.01
CA PHE A 86 22.34 1.36 30.64
C PHE A 86 22.82 1.29 29.18
N ARG A 87 22.45 2.32 28.41
CA ARG A 87 22.87 2.47 27.01
C ARG A 87 23.46 3.86 26.79
N LYS A 88 24.65 3.91 26.18
CA LYS A 88 25.23 5.15 25.65
C LYS A 88 24.84 5.29 24.18
N VAL A 89 24.04 6.30 23.88
CA VAL A 89 23.64 6.64 22.50
C VAL A 89 24.76 7.45 21.85
N ARG A 90 25.24 7.02 20.68
CA ARG A 90 26.18 7.81 19.87
C ARG A 90 25.41 8.87 19.11
N ARG A 91 25.98 10.08 19.02
CA ARG A 91 25.41 11.21 18.25
C ARG A 91 26.15 11.46 16.93
N SER A 92 27.23 10.72 16.67
CA SER A 92 28.02 10.81 15.43
C SER A 92 27.90 9.52 14.61
N PRO A 93 28.15 9.58 13.28
CA PRO A 93 28.08 8.41 12.41
C PRO A 93 28.93 7.24 12.92
N CYS A 94 28.39 6.03 12.80
CA CYS A 94 29.06 4.79 13.20
C CYS A 94 29.76 4.16 11.98
N ASN A 95 30.97 3.65 12.19
CA ASN A 95 31.79 2.93 11.22
C ASN A 95 32.11 1.50 11.70
N CYS A 96 31.17 0.86 12.41
CA CYS A 96 31.39 -0.50 12.90
C CYS A 96 31.40 -1.53 11.75
N ILE A 97 32.02 -2.69 11.99
CA ILE A 97 32.11 -3.79 11.02
C ILE A 97 30.80 -4.55 10.78
N TYR A 98 29.66 -4.06 11.30
CA TYR A 98 28.34 -4.70 11.20
C TYR A 98 27.32 -3.80 10.46
N PRO A 99 27.55 -3.46 9.17
CA PRO A 99 26.71 -2.52 8.43
C PRO A 99 25.25 -3.01 8.29
N SER A 100 25.04 -4.32 8.15
CA SER A 100 23.73 -4.96 7.96
C SER A 100 22.78 -4.84 9.16
N VAL A 101 23.27 -4.41 10.33
CA VAL A 101 22.52 -4.28 11.59
C VAL A 101 22.78 -2.94 12.29
N CYS A 102 23.61 -2.07 11.70
CA CYS A 102 23.90 -0.74 12.23
C CYS A 102 22.92 0.30 11.69
N ASP A 103 22.10 0.88 12.58
CA ASP A 103 21.19 2.00 12.32
C ASP A 103 21.86 3.19 11.62
N SER A 104 23.05 3.59 12.08
CA SER A 104 23.79 4.72 11.50
C SER A 104 24.36 4.45 10.10
N GLN A 105 24.74 3.21 9.76
CA GLN A 105 25.25 2.86 8.43
C GLN A 105 24.14 2.51 7.46
N LYS A 106 23.06 1.88 7.96
CA LYS A 106 21.79 1.77 7.21
C LYS A 106 21.23 3.14 6.85
N GLY A 107 21.40 4.13 7.74
CA GLY A 107 21.05 5.52 7.47
C GLY A 107 21.77 6.12 6.26
N GLN A 108 23.02 5.72 5.99
CA GLN A 108 23.77 6.19 4.81
C GLN A 108 23.32 5.52 3.50
N GLN A 109 22.80 4.29 3.54
CA GLN A 109 22.16 3.65 2.38
C GLN A 109 20.69 4.07 2.18
N ARG A 110 20.02 4.64 3.19
CA ARG A 110 18.63 5.14 3.14
C ARG A 110 18.48 6.61 2.72
N LEU A 111 19.54 7.26 2.22
CA LEU A 111 19.58 8.70 1.99
C LEU A 111 19.20 9.16 0.56
N VAL A 112 18.22 8.51 -0.06
CA VAL A 112 17.33 9.23 -0.99
C VAL A 112 15.92 8.90 -0.54
N GLN A 113 15.35 9.75 0.31
CA GLN A 113 13.91 9.71 0.49
C GLN A 113 13.28 10.05 -0.87
N PRO A 114 12.28 9.29 -1.32
CA PRO A 114 11.72 9.46 -2.65
C PRO A 114 11.22 10.89 -2.81
N SER A 115 11.69 11.55 -3.86
CA SER A 115 11.37 12.94 -4.18
C SER A 115 10.55 13.01 -5.45
N PHE A 116 9.96 14.18 -5.69
CA PHE A 116 9.29 14.45 -6.96
C PHE A 116 10.31 14.35 -8.11
N PRO A 117 9.98 13.65 -9.20
CA PRO A 117 10.89 13.54 -10.34
C PRO A 117 10.97 14.88 -11.08
N GLN A 118 12.18 15.31 -11.43
CA GLN A 118 12.39 16.56 -12.18
C GLN A 118 12.58 16.34 -13.68
N ASN A 119 12.79 15.08 -14.09
CA ASN A 119 13.04 14.70 -15.47
C ASN A 119 12.59 13.26 -15.74
N GLU A 120 12.57 12.88 -17.02
CA GLU A 120 12.10 11.58 -17.48
C GLU A 120 12.89 10.39 -16.90
N THR A 121 14.19 10.57 -16.68
CA THR A 121 15.03 9.50 -16.11
C THR A 121 14.71 9.27 -14.64
N GLU A 122 14.47 10.32 -13.88
CA GLU A 122 14.03 10.23 -12.48
C GLU A 122 12.62 9.65 -12.36
N ALA A 123 11.71 10.07 -13.25
CA ALA A 123 10.35 9.54 -13.32
C ALA A 123 10.34 8.02 -13.55
N SER A 124 11.08 7.55 -14.57
CA SER A 124 11.23 6.14 -14.86
C SER A 124 11.84 5.34 -13.70
N LYS A 125 12.84 5.90 -13.00
CA LYS A 125 13.44 5.26 -11.82
C LYS A 125 12.47 5.17 -10.65
N LEU A 126 11.70 6.23 -10.39
CA LEU A 126 10.69 6.25 -9.34
C LEU A 126 9.62 5.18 -9.60
N GLU A 127 9.13 5.09 -10.84
CA GLU A 127 8.16 4.07 -11.26
C GLU A 127 8.75 2.66 -11.18
N GLN A 128 10.01 2.48 -11.58
CA GLN A 128 10.67 1.19 -11.47
C GLN A 128 10.74 0.70 -10.02
N GLU A 129 11.06 1.59 -9.07
CA GLU A 129 11.21 1.24 -7.66
C GLU A 129 9.86 1.10 -6.93
N TYR A 130 8.97 2.06 -7.12
CA TYR A 130 7.72 2.18 -6.36
C TYR A 130 6.47 1.75 -7.13
N VAL A 131 6.61 1.21 -8.34
CA VAL A 131 5.50 0.60 -9.07
C VAL A 131 5.91 -0.79 -9.56
N HIS A 132 6.88 -0.87 -10.47
CA HIS A 132 7.17 -2.12 -11.18
C HIS A 132 7.67 -3.22 -10.23
N LYS A 133 8.72 -2.95 -9.44
CA LYS A 133 9.24 -3.91 -8.46
C LYS A 133 8.17 -4.31 -7.44
N VAL A 134 7.41 -3.34 -6.95
CA VAL A 134 6.37 -3.59 -5.95
C VAL A 134 5.31 -4.54 -6.49
N TYR A 135 4.75 -4.28 -7.68
CA TYR A 135 3.74 -5.17 -8.27
C TYR A 135 4.27 -6.55 -8.60
N GLU A 136 5.52 -6.65 -9.02
CA GLU A 136 6.19 -7.94 -9.21
C GLU A 136 6.23 -8.74 -7.89
N GLU A 137 6.57 -8.09 -6.77
CA GLU A 137 6.67 -8.74 -5.46
C GLU A 137 5.29 -9.06 -4.83
N ILE A 138 4.27 -8.22 -5.07
CA ILE A 138 2.96 -8.40 -4.43
C ILE A 138 1.94 -9.13 -5.31
N ALA A 139 2.27 -9.53 -6.53
CA ALA A 139 1.34 -10.04 -7.55
C ALA A 139 0.38 -11.12 -7.02
N THR A 140 0.89 -12.14 -6.32
CA THR A 140 0.06 -13.22 -5.76
C THR A 140 -0.95 -12.72 -4.73
N HIS A 141 -0.52 -11.86 -3.79
CA HIS A 141 -1.40 -11.28 -2.77
C HIS A 141 -2.36 -10.22 -3.35
N PHE A 142 -1.92 -9.48 -4.36
CA PHE A 142 -2.77 -8.59 -5.14
C PHE A 142 -3.90 -9.39 -5.79
N SER A 143 -3.56 -10.50 -6.44
CA SER A 143 -4.50 -11.32 -7.18
C SER A 143 -5.58 -11.92 -6.27
N SER A 144 -5.20 -12.47 -5.10
CA SER A 144 -6.11 -13.13 -4.17
C SER A 144 -7.13 -12.20 -3.48
N THR A 145 -6.90 -10.88 -3.52
CA THR A 145 -7.73 -9.90 -2.80
C THR A 145 -8.65 -9.10 -3.71
N ARG A 146 -8.56 -9.26 -5.04
CA ARG A 146 -9.19 -8.34 -6.02
C ARG A 146 -9.86 -9.06 -7.19
N HIS A 147 -10.94 -9.79 -6.89
CA HIS A 147 -11.68 -10.55 -7.90
C HIS A 147 -12.93 -9.83 -8.43
N SER A 148 -13.65 -9.06 -7.62
CA SER A 148 -14.97 -8.53 -8.00
C SER A 148 -14.89 -7.41 -9.06
N PRO A 149 -15.45 -7.62 -10.27
CA PRO A 149 -15.55 -6.59 -11.32
C PRO A 149 -16.37 -5.37 -10.89
N TRP A 150 -16.05 -4.22 -11.46
CA TRP A 150 -16.76 -2.98 -11.19
C TRP A 150 -17.93 -2.88 -12.17
N PRO A 151 -19.18 -2.66 -11.72
CA PRO A 151 -20.35 -2.77 -12.57
C PRO A 151 -20.31 -1.91 -13.84
N GLN A 152 -19.84 -0.67 -13.74
CA GLN A 152 -19.77 0.26 -14.87
C GLN A 152 -18.80 -0.20 -15.97
N ILE A 153 -17.70 -0.85 -15.59
CA ILE A 153 -16.72 -1.40 -16.53
C ILE A 153 -17.29 -2.66 -17.21
N VAL A 154 -17.99 -3.49 -16.44
CA VAL A 154 -18.71 -4.66 -16.98
C VAL A 154 -19.76 -4.23 -17.98
N GLU A 155 -20.54 -3.20 -17.66
CA GLU A 155 -21.57 -2.66 -18.54
C GLU A 155 -20.97 -2.13 -19.85
N PHE A 156 -19.88 -1.35 -19.76
CA PHE A 156 -19.13 -0.89 -20.92
C PHE A 156 -18.72 -2.05 -21.83
N LEU A 157 -18.05 -3.07 -21.29
CA LEU A 157 -17.61 -4.23 -22.06
C LEU A 157 -18.78 -5.03 -22.65
N ARG A 158 -19.90 -5.17 -21.92
CA ARG A 158 -21.09 -5.88 -22.42
C ARG A 158 -21.85 -5.11 -23.50
N SER A 159 -21.74 -3.78 -23.50
CA SER A 159 -22.37 -2.93 -24.51
C SER A 159 -21.63 -2.92 -25.86
N LEU A 160 -20.40 -3.46 -25.92
CA LEU A 160 -19.63 -3.51 -27.16
C LEU A 160 -20.23 -4.52 -28.15
N PRO A 161 -20.15 -4.26 -29.46
CA PRO A 161 -20.62 -5.20 -30.47
C PRO A 161 -19.91 -6.56 -30.39
N THR A 162 -20.64 -7.63 -30.69
CA THR A 162 -20.08 -8.99 -30.85
C THR A 162 -18.93 -8.99 -31.85
N GLY A 163 -17.85 -9.68 -31.51
CA GLY A 163 -16.64 -9.77 -32.31
C GLY A 163 -15.72 -8.57 -32.19
N SER A 164 -15.98 -7.60 -31.31
CA SER A 164 -15.09 -6.46 -31.11
C SER A 164 -13.73 -6.87 -30.53
N ILE A 165 -12.68 -6.22 -31.05
CA ILE A 165 -11.30 -6.37 -30.57
C ILE A 165 -11.03 -5.37 -29.45
N VAL A 166 -10.70 -5.87 -28.26
CA VAL A 166 -10.52 -5.04 -27.07
C VAL A 166 -9.14 -5.25 -26.45
N ALA A 167 -8.45 -4.15 -26.15
CA ALA A 167 -7.20 -4.18 -25.41
C ALA A 167 -7.40 -3.73 -23.94
N ASP A 168 -6.98 -4.55 -22.98
CA ASP A 168 -6.93 -4.21 -21.55
C ASP A 168 -5.48 -3.80 -21.19
N ILE A 169 -5.23 -2.49 -21.15
CA ILE A 169 -3.89 -1.92 -20.93
C ILE A 169 -3.68 -1.75 -19.43
N GLY A 170 -2.75 -2.54 -18.88
CA GLY A 170 -2.58 -2.76 -17.45
C GLY A 170 -3.62 -3.73 -16.89
N CYS A 171 -3.75 -4.90 -17.53
CA CYS A 171 -4.79 -5.88 -17.22
C CYS A 171 -4.68 -6.51 -15.82
N GLY A 172 -3.54 -6.33 -15.14
CA GLY A 172 -3.26 -6.93 -13.85
C GLY A 172 -3.43 -8.45 -13.89
N ASN A 173 -4.25 -8.99 -12.97
CA ASN A 173 -4.53 -10.42 -12.89
C ASN A 173 -5.61 -10.92 -13.88
N GLY A 174 -5.92 -10.15 -14.93
CA GLY A 174 -6.87 -10.52 -15.98
C GLY A 174 -8.33 -10.43 -15.55
N LYS A 175 -8.63 -9.56 -14.58
CA LYS A 175 -9.96 -9.40 -13.98
C LYS A 175 -11.09 -9.16 -15.00
N TYR A 176 -10.78 -8.51 -16.12
CA TYR A 176 -11.76 -8.10 -17.13
C TYR A 176 -11.70 -8.93 -18.43
N LEU A 177 -10.63 -9.71 -18.66
CA LEU A 177 -10.33 -10.39 -19.94
C LEU A 177 -11.29 -11.52 -20.32
N GLY A 178 -12.21 -11.92 -19.44
CA GLY A 178 -13.20 -12.97 -19.69
C GLY A 178 -14.63 -12.59 -19.30
N ILE A 179 -14.93 -11.28 -19.21
CA ILE A 179 -16.26 -10.82 -18.78
C ILE A 179 -17.32 -10.99 -19.86
N ASN A 180 -16.91 -10.89 -21.13
CA ASN A 180 -17.78 -11.02 -22.27
C ASN A 180 -17.11 -11.94 -23.30
N GLU A 181 -17.62 -13.16 -23.45
CA GLU A 181 -17.09 -14.19 -24.33
C GLU A 181 -17.28 -13.86 -25.82
N ASP A 182 -18.16 -12.90 -26.12
CA ASP A 182 -18.41 -12.42 -27.48
C ASP A 182 -17.31 -11.45 -27.98
N LEU A 183 -16.33 -11.10 -27.14
CA LEU A 183 -15.26 -10.16 -27.47
C LEU A 183 -13.92 -10.87 -27.66
N TYR A 184 -13.10 -10.36 -28.58
CA TYR A 184 -11.71 -10.75 -28.70
C TYR A 184 -10.84 -9.85 -27.83
N MET A 185 -10.62 -10.26 -26.59
CA MET A 185 -9.85 -9.50 -25.61
C MET A 185 -8.39 -9.93 -25.55
N VAL A 186 -7.48 -8.95 -25.52
CA VAL A 186 -6.05 -9.15 -25.22
C VAL A 186 -5.63 -8.18 -24.12
N GLY A 187 -4.94 -8.70 -23.10
CA GLY A 187 -4.40 -7.91 -22.01
C GLY A 187 -2.91 -7.63 -22.16
N CYS A 188 -2.44 -6.57 -21.55
CA CYS A 188 -1.02 -6.44 -21.27
C CYS A 188 -0.77 -5.81 -19.92
N ASP A 189 0.32 -6.19 -19.26
CA ASP A 189 0.75 -5.58 -18.01
C ASP A 189 2.29 -5.51 -17.96
N ARG A 190 2.82 -4.59 -17.18
CA ARG A 190 4.28 -4.46 -16.99
C ARG A 190 4.85 -5.55 -16.11
N SER A 191 4.03 -6.07 -15.17
CA SER A 191 4.43 -7.13 -14.25
C SER A 191 4.31 -8.50 -14.92
N LYS A 192 5.44 -9.22 -14.96
CA LYS A 192 5.46 -10.58 -15.53
C LYS A 192 4.63 -11.51 -14.65
N ASN A 193 4.78 -11.43 -13.34
CA ASN A 193 4.01 -12.27 -12.41
C ASN A 193 2.48 -12.09 -12.54
N LEU A 194 1.98 -10.89 -12.85
CA LEU A 194 0.55 -10.68 -13.12
C LEU A 194 0.11 -11.28 -14.47
N VAL A 195 0.93 -11.14 -15.51
CA VAL A 195 0.67 -11.77 -16.82
C VAL A 195 0.70 -13.29 -16.74
N ASP A 196 1.63 -13.87 -15.97
CA ASP A 196 1.68 -15.32 -15.75
C ASP A 196 0.37 -15.83 -15.12
N ILE A 197 -0.20 -15.10 -14.15
CA ILE A 197 -1.51 -15.40 -13.55
C ILE A 197 -2.64 -15.34 -14.59
N CYS A 198 -2.57 -14.43 -15.57
CA CYS A 198 -3.53 -14.43 -16.68
C CYS A 198 -3.41 -15.70 -17.53
N GLY A 199 -2.17 -16.15 -17.79
CA GLY A 199 -1.90 -17.40 -18.51
C GLY A 199 -2.42 -18.64 -17.78
N GLU A 200 -2.28 -18.70 -16.44
CA GLU A 200 -2.88 -19.76 -15.61
C GLU A 200 -4.41 -19.81 -15.72
N LYS A 201 -5.06 -18.66 -15.98
CA LYS A 201 -6.49 -18.54 -16.24
C LYS A 201 -6.87 -18.70 -17.71
N HIS A 202 -5.92 -19.07 -18.57
CA HIS A 202 -6.07 -19.20 -20.01
C HIS A 202 -6.49 -17.91 -20.74
N PHE A 203 -6.20 -16.74 -20.17
CA PHE A 203 -6.41 -15.46 -20.85
C PHE A 203 -5.24 -15.09 -21.76
N GLN A 204 -5.54 -14.40 -22.86
CA GLN A 204 -4.53 -13.86 -23.76
C GLN A 204 -3.95 -12.58 -23.16
N ALA A 205 -2.72 -12.67 -22.63
CA ALA A 205 -2.02 -11.51 -22.09
C ALA A 205 -0.50 -11.59 -22.38
N PHE A 206 0.14 -10.42 -22.48
CA PHE A 206 1.58 -10.32 -22.68
C PHE A 206 2.22 -9.20 -21.86
N VAL A 207 3.54 -9.28 -21.66
CA VAL A 207 4.27 -8.26 -20.89
C VAL A 207 4.64 -7.09 -21.79
N CYS A 208 4.27 -5.86 -21.42
CA CYS A 208 4.76 -4.64 -22.09
C CYS A 208 4.70 -3.39 -21.20
N ASP A 209 5.25 -2.29 -21.70
CA ASP A 209 5.08 -0.96 -21.12
C ASP A 209 3.82 -0.31 -21.72
N ALA A 210 2.96 0.30 -20.90
CA ALA A 210 1.74 0.96 -21.38
C ALA A 210 2.04 2.27 -22.16
N LEU A 211 3.28 2.76 -22.13
CA LEU A 211 3.74 3.85 -22.99
C LEU A 211 4.10 3.41 -24.41
N SER A 212 4.29 2.11 -24.64
CA SER A 212 4.62 1.55 -25.95
C SER A 212 4.09 0.12 -26.06
N VAL A 213 2.84 0.02 -26.50
CA VAL A 213 2.11 -1.24 -26.60
C VAL A 213 2.36 -1.85 -27.99
N PRO A 214 2.88 -3.10 -28.10
CA PRO A 214 3.17 -3.77 -29.36
C PRO A 214 1.92 -4.27 -30.10
N ILE A 215 0.82 -3.51 -30.06
CA ILE A 215 -0.39 -3.71 -30.85
C ILE A 215 -0.41 -2.65 -31.96
N ARG A 216 -0.86 -3.07 -33.14
CA ARG A 216 -0.92 -2.22 -34.34
C ARG A 216 -1.77 -0.98 -34.09
N SER A 217 -1.37 0.16 -34.64
CA SER A 217 -2.20 1.38 -34.58
C SER A 217 -3.53 1.17 -35.30
N GLY A 218 -4.63 1.67 -34.74
CA GLY A 218 -5.93 1.61 -35.40
C GLY A 218 -6.55 0.22 -35.48
N SER A 219 -6.15 -0.74 -34.64
CA SER A 219 -6.63 -2.12 -34.71
C SER A 219 -7.65 -2.50 -33.63
N CYS A 220 -7.82 -1.69 -32.59
CA CYS A 220 -8.75 -1.98 -31.49
C CYS A 220 -10.06 -1.21 -31.66
N ASP A 221 -11.18 -1.88 -31.41
CA ASP A 221 -12.50 -1.26 -31.36
C ASP A 221 -12.74 -0.57 -30.02
N ALA A 222 -12.19 -1.16 -28.96
CA ALA A 222 -12.17 -0.55 -27.65
C ALA A 222 -10.85 -0.78 -26.90
N CYS A 223 -10.56 0.10 -25.95
CA CYS A 223 -9.49 -0.09 -24.96
C CYS A 223 -10.04 0.16 -23.55
N ILE A 224 -9.50 -0.53 -22.56
CA ILE A 224 -9.72 -0.18 -21.15
C ILE A 224 -8.36 0.04 -20.47
N SER A 225 -8.32 0.97 -19.53
CA SER A 225 -7.14 1.25 -18.69
C SER A 225 -7.61 1.58 -17.28
N VAL A 226 -7.61 0.57 -16.41
CA VAL A 226 -8.30 0.62 -15.12
C VAL A 226 -7.30 0.59 -13.97
N ALA A 227 -7.18 1.70 -13.24
CA ALA A 227 -6.22 1.86 -12.14
C ALA A 227 -4.76 1.64 -12.58
N VAL A 228 -4.38 2.32 -13.68
CA VAL A 228 -3.04 2.22 -14.30
C VAL A 228 -2.38 3.59 -14.39
N ILE A 229 -3.05 4.56 -15.02
CA ILE A 229 -2.44 5.86 -15.38
C ILE A 229 -1.95 6.64 -14.16
N HIS A 230 -2.57 6.46 -12.99
CA HIS A 230 -2.10 7.06 -11.74
C HIS A 230 -0.71 6.58 -11.28
N HIS A 231 -0.14 5.56 -11.91
CA HIS A 231 1.20 5.09 -11.59
C HIS A 231 2.30 5.84 -12.35
N PHE A 232 1.97 6.68 -13.34
CA PHE A 232 2.94 7.51 -14.04
C PHE A 232 3.22 8.80 -13.29
N SER A 233 4.50 9.05 -13.08
CA SER A 233 4.99 10.02 -12.11
C SER A 233 5.11 11.46 -12.60
N THR A 234 4.89 11.67 -13.89
CA THR A 234 4.88 12.98 -14.53
C THR A 234 3.64 13.13 -15.40
N ALA A 235 3.20 14.38 -15.59
CA ALA A 235 2.04 14.69 -16.43
C ALA A 235 2.28 14.26 -17.89
N GLU A 236 3.51 14.38 -18.37
CA GLU A 236 3.93 14.01 -19.71
C GLU A 236 3.77 12.51 -19.95
N ARG A 237 4.16 11.66 -18.99
CA ARG A 237 4.00 10.20 -19.07
C ARG A 237 2.53 9.77 -18.97
N ARG A 238 1.73 10.46 -18.14
CA ARG A 238 0.27 10.26 -18.10
C ARG A 238 -0.38 10.59 -19.45
N LEU A 239 -0.04 11.73 -20.04
CA LEU A 239 -0.52 12.12 -21.38
C LEU A 239 -0.04 11.17 -22.47
N ALA A 240 1.22 10.72 -22.41
CA ALA A 240 1.77 9.75 -23.36
C ALA A 240 1.01 8.41 -23.33
N THR A 241 0.60 7.95 -22.15
CA THR A 241 -0.24 6.74 -22.01
C THR A 241 -1.61 6.94 -22.67
N ILE A 242 -2.27 8.08 -22.46
CA ILE A 242 -3.58 8.36 -23.10
C ILE A 242 -3.43 8.47 -24.63
N ARG A 243 -2.33 9.08 -25.10
CA ARG A 243 -2.00 9.12 -26.52
C ARG A 243 -1.78 7.73 -27.10
N GLU A 244 -1.16 6.82 -26.32
CA GLU A 244 -0.97 5.44 -26.73
C GLU A 244 -2.30 4.69 -26.84
N LEU A 245 -3.24 4.87 -25.90
CA LEU A 245 -4.61 4.35 -26.02
C LEU A 245 -5.29 4.86 -27.30
N ALA A 246 -5.19 6.16 -27.59
CA ALA A 246 -5.73 6.75 -28.80
C ALA A 246 -5.06 6.18 -30.08
N ARG A 247 -3.77 5.85 -30.04
CA ARG A 247 -3.06 5.21 -31.16
C ARG A 247 -3.65 3.83 -31.49
N LEU A 248 -3.94 3.02 -30.47
CA LEU A 248 -4.47 1.67 -30.60
C LEU A 248 -5.87 1.62 -31.21
N LEU A 249 -6.73 2.57 -30.84
CA LEU A 249 -8.11 2.64 -31.32
C LEU A 249 -8.18 2.89 -32.83
N ARG A 250 -9.10 2.23 -33.52
CA ARG A 250 -9.56 2.63 -34.87
C ARG A 250 -10.40 3.93 -34.78
N PRO A 251 -10.57 4.70 -35.87
CA PRO A 251 -11.53 5.81 -35.89
C PRO A 251 -12.94 5.35 -35.45
N GLY A 252 -13.58 6.11 -34.57
CA GLY A 252 -14.84 5.75 -33.90
C GLY A 252 -14.72 4.73 -32.77
N GLY A 253 -13.53 4.15 -32.54
CA GLY A 253 -13.27 3.28 -31.39
C GLY A 253 -13.25 4.06 -30.08
N THR A 254 -13.53 3.38 -28.96
CA THR A 254 -13.66 4.05 -27.64
C THR A 254 -12.68 3.51 -26.59
N ALA A 255 -12.17 4.37 -25.70
CA ALA A 255 -11.41 3.94 -24.54
C ALA A 255 -12.09 4.35 -23.23
N LEU A 256 -12.13 3.41 -22.27
CA LEU A 256 -12.57 3.67 -20.91
C LEU A 256 -11.36 3.75 -19.96
N ILE A 257 -11.22 4.88 -19.28
CA ILE A 257 -10.12 5.15 -18.35
C ILE A 257 -10.69 5.31 -16.94
N TYR A 258 -10.07 4.65 -15.96
CA TYR A 258 -10.40 4.75 -14.53
C TYR A 258 -9.14 5.11 -13.73
N VAL A 259 -9.17 6.22 -12.99
CA VAL A 259 -8.06 6.68 -12.13
C VAL A 259 -8.56 7.05 -10.73
N TRP A 260 -7.69 6.98 -9.73
CA TRP A 260 -8.07 7.30 -8.35
C TRP A 260 -8.35 8.80 -8.22
N ALA A 261 -9.46 9.13 -7.55
CA ALA A 261 -9.83 10.50 -7.25
C ALA A 261 -9.14 10.98 -5.97
N MET A 262 -8.70 12.24 -5.96
CA MET A 262 -8.29 12.96 -4.76
C MET A 262 -9.50 13.08 -3.80
N GLU A 263 -10.67 13.35 -4.37
CA GLU A 263 -11.96 13.49 -3.69
C GLU A 263 -12.57 12.12 -3.36
N GLN A 264 -12.17 11.55 -2.23
CA GLN A 264 -12.75 10.29 -1.73
C GLN A 264 -14.13 10.48 -1.06
N GLU A 265 -14.60 11.73 -0.96
CA GLU A 265 -15.97 12.11 -0.63
C GLU A 265 -16.48 13.04 -1.72
N TYR A 266 -17.58 12.68 -2.36
CA TYR A 266 -18.14 13.42 -3.48
C TYR A 266 -19.65 13.57 -3.32
N LYS A 267 -20.17 14.79 -3.49
CA LYS A 267 -21.60 15.13 -3.29
C LYS A 267 -22.15 14.58 -1.96
N ASN A 268 -21.41 14.79 -0.87
CA ASN A 268 -21.71 14.32 0.50
C ASN A 268 -21.81 12.79 0.64
N GLN A 269 -21.23 12.03 -0.30
CA GLN A 269 -21.14 10.58 -0.22
C GLN A 269 -19.68 10.13 -0.18
N LYS A 270 -19.30 9.48 0.92
CA LYS A 270 -18.00 8.83 1.05
C LYS A 270 -17.89 7.62 0.12
N SER A 271 -16.73 7.46 -0.52
CA SER A 271 -16.40 6.28 -1.31
C SER A 271 -16.26 5.03 -0.42
N LYS A 272 -16.27 3.85 -1.03
CA LYS A 272 -15.95 2.59 -0.34
C LYS A 272 -14.56 2.63 0.33
N TYR A 273 -13.63 3.40 -0.22
CA TYR A 273 -12.28 3.55 0.35
C TYR A 273 -12.32 4.05 1.79
N LEU A 274 -13.12 5.09 2.08
CA LEU A 274 -13.24 5.68 3.42
C LEU A 274 -14.20 4.93 4.36
N LYS A 275 -15.12 4.11 3.84
CA LYS A 275 -16.26 3.55 4.59
C LYS A 275 -15.95 2.33 5.49
N GLU A 276 -14.80 1.68 5.36
CA GLU A 276 -14.52 0.41 6.07
C GLU A 276 -14.17 0.51 7.57
N ASN A 277 -14.40 1.65 8.22
CA ASN A 277 -14.12 1.80 9.66
C ASN A 277 -15.36 1.83 10.56
N ASN A 278 -16.45 1.13 10.19
CA ASN A 278 -17.61 0.90 11.07
C ASN A 278 -17.66 -0.55 11.57
N GLY A 279 -16.56 -0.98 12.18
CA GLY A 279 -16.45 -2.25 12.90
C GLY A 279 -16.48 -2.10 14.42
N SER A 280 -17.00 -1.01 14.98
CA SER A 280 -17.33 -0.87 16.42
C SER A 280 -17.79 0.56 16.72
N LYS A 281 -19.09 0.85 16.53
CA LYS A 281 -19.86 1.97 17.12
C LYS A 281 -21.09 2.19 16.25
N ASN A 282 -22.11 1.39 16.50
CA ASN A 282 -23.55 1.71 16.35
C ASN A 282 -24.35 0.45 16.68
N LYS A 283 -24.18 -0.02 17.91
CA LYS A 283 -25.29 -0.59 18.67
C LYS A 283 -25.41 0.35 19.85
N ASP A 284 -26.30 1.32 19.70
CA ASP A 284 -27.18 1.81 20.76
C ASP A 284 -27.97 3.00 20.22
N LYS A 285 -29.28 2.93 20.45
CA LYS A 285 -30.34 3.87 20.05
C LYS A 285 -30.84 3.70 18.61
N GLU A 286 -31.80 2.80 18.46
CA GLU A 286 -33.21 3.22 18.37
C GLU A 286 -34.10 1.97 18.39
N MET A 287 -34.79 1.78 19.53
CA MET A 287 -35.99 0.96 19.60
C MET A 287 -37.16 1.88 19.97
N ASN A 288 -38.14 1.86 19.06
CA ASN A 288 -39.57 2.08 19.24
C ASN A 288 -40.08 3.40 19.84
N ILE A 289 -40.89 4.10 19.03
CA ILE A 289 -42.37 4.21 19.10
C ILE A 289 -42.73 5.06 17.84
N GLY A 290 -43.56 4.67 16.88
CA GLY A 290 -44.82 3.96 16.97
C GLY A 290 -45.98 4.97 16.94
N THR A 291 -46.75 4.95 15.85
CA THR A 291 -48.14 5.45 15.67
C THR A 291 -48.43 6.85 15.10
N ALA A 292 -49.12 6.80 13.94
CA ALA A 292 -50.37 7.48 13.59
C ALA A 292 -50.40 8.89 12.92
N GLN A 293 -51.08 8.87 11.76
CA GLN A 293 -51.98 9.89 11.16
C GLN A 293 -51.38 11.05 10.34
N GLY A 294 -51.70 11.06 9.03
CA GLY A 294 -51.88 12.30 8.25
C GLY A 294 -53.29 12.89 8.46
N PRO A 295 -53.81 13.81 7.60
CA PRO A 295 -53.23 14.38 6.38
C PRO A 295 -53.54 15.91 6.15
N LEU A 296 -53.20 16.40 4.95
CA LEU A 296 -53.80 17.49 4.14
C LEU A 296 -53.43 18.99 4.34
N ASN A 297 -53.13 19.59 3.17
CA ASN A 297 -53.51 20.93 2.67
C ASN A 297 -52.87 22.18 3.32
N ASP A 298 -52.62 23.30 2.64
CA ASP A 298 -52.64 23.76 1.24
C ASP A 298 -52.17 25.25 1.29
N GLN A 299 -51.88 25.85 0.14
CA GLN A 299 -51.83 27.30 -0.14
C GLN A 299 -50.54 28.11 0.15
N GLY A 300 -49.89 28.55 -0.94
CA GLY A 300 -49.29 29.89 -1.04
C GLY A 300 -50.38 30.98 -1.18
N PRO A 301 -50.05 32.28 -1.30
CA PRO A 301 -49.37 32.78 -2.49
C PRO A 301 -48.41 33.98 -2.32
N ASP A 302 -47.63 34.19 -3.38
CA ASP A 302 -47.09 35.42 -4.01
C ASP A 302 -47.09 36.78 -3.28
N ASN A 303 -45.91 37.43 -3.32
CA ASN A 303 -45.64 38.61 -4.17
C ASN A 303 -44.15 39.00 -4.03
N SER A 304 -43.35 38.99 -5.11
CA SER A 304 -43.03 40.11 -6.01
C SER A 304 -42.49 41.35 -5.24
N ASN A 305 -41.40 42.03 -5.60
CA ASN A 305 -40.68 42.19 -6.85
C ASN A 305 -39.33 42.91 -6.58
N GLN A 306 -38.33 42.64 -7.45
CA GLN A 306 -37.37 43.58 -8.08
C GLN A 306 -36.53 44.52 -7.19
N ASP A 307 -35.34 44.98 -7.55
CA ASP A 307 -34.34 44.78 -8.61
C ASP A 307 -33.15 45.64 -8.14
N SER A 308 -31.92 45.29 -8.48
CA SER A 308 -30.96 46.23 -9.10
C SER A 308 -29.54 45.67 -9.10
N ALA A 309 -28.92 45.87 -10.25
CA ALA A 309 -27.68 45.27 -10.71
C ALA A 309 -26.43 46.11 -10.42
N TRP A 310 -25.29 45.44 -10.63
CA TRP A 310 -23.98 45.95 -11.06
C TRP A 310 -23.13 46.80 -10.12
N SER A 311 -21.88 46.36 -9.90
CA SER A 311 -20.74 46.90 -10.67
C SER A 311 -19.41 46.22 -10.36
N ASP A 312 -18.65 45.98 -11.42
CA ASP A 312 -17.20 45.72 -11.46
C ASP A 312 -16.39 46.95 -10.99
N GLN A 313 -15.22 46.76 -10.36
CA GLN A 313 -13.95 47.41 -10.76
C GLN A 313 -12.69 47.00 -9.97
N ARG A 314 -11.77 46.37 -10.71
CA ARG A 314 -10.29 46.48 -10.82
C ARG A 314 -9.39 47.26 -9.81
N LEU A 315 -8.28 46.57 -9.49
CA LEU A 315 -6.83 46.92 -9.45
C LEU A 315 -6.19 47.89 -8.41
N ASN A 316 -5.18 47.31 -7.74
CA ASN A 316 -3.84 47.78 -7.30
C ASN A 316 -3.68 48.98 -6.34
N ASP A 317 -2.98 48.77 -5.21
CA ASP A 317 -1.58 49.24 -5.11
C ASP A 317 -0.77 48.63 -3.95
N PHE A 318 0.56 48.59 -4.15
CA PHE A 318 1.60 48.01 -3.31
C PHE A 318 1.88 48.79 -2.01
N LYS A 319 2.29 48.06 -0.94
CA LYS A 319 3.47 48.44 -0.12
C LYS A 319 4.03 47.25 0.65
N ASP A 320 5.35 47.16 0.52
CA ASP A 320 6.30 46.16 0.97
C ASP A 320 6.70 46.41 2.44
N GLU A 321 6.79 45.34 3.25
CA GLU A 321 7.77 45.28 4.34
C GLU A 321 8.04 43.81 4.73
N SER A 322 9.31 43.42 4.56
CA SER A 322 9.83 42.06 4.73
C SER A 322 9.95 41.63 6.19
N CYS A 323 9.73 40.34 6.47
CA CYS A 323 10.70 39.57 7.27
C CYS A 323 10.57 38.07 6.98
N GLY A 324 11.71 37.42 6.81
CA GLY A 324 11.85 36.16 6.09
C GLY A 324 11.45 34.88 6.83
N ALA A 325 10.83 33.98 6.07
CA ALA A 325 11.18 32.56 5.97
C ALA A 325 10.44 32.01 4.74
N LYS A 326 11.12 31.82 3.61
CA LYS A 326 10.53 31.00 2.54
C LYS A 326 10.35 29.59 3.12
N PRO A 327 9.16 28.96 3.04
CA PRO A 327 9.06 27.55 3.37
C PRO A 327 9.98 26.81 2.42
N VAL A 328 10.94 26.06 2.95
CA VAL A 328 11.65 25.07 2.15
C VAL A 328 10.57 24.11 1.68
N ALA A 329 10.17 24.20 0.41
CA ALA A 329 9.22 23.28 -0.18
C ALA A 329 9.76 21.87 0.06
N ASP A 330 9.02 21.05 0.80
CA ASP A 330 9.45 19.71 1.13
C ASP A 330 9.45 18.91 -0.18
N PHE A 331 10.62 18.72 -0.79
CA PHE A 331 10.78 18.01 -2.07
C PHE A 331 10.50 16.50 -1.97
N ARG A 332 9.95 16.03 -0.85
CA ARG A 332 9.76 14.62 -0.53
C ARG A 332 8.34 14.17 -0.86
N LEU A 333 8.22 12.95 -1.39
CA LEU A 333 6.93 12.33 -1.60
C LEU A 333 6.32 11.90 -0.25
N PRO A 334 5.14 12.41 0.12
CA PRO A 334 4.49 12.02 1.35
C PRO A 334 4.01 10.56 1.29
N VAL A 335 4.00 9.90 2.45
CA VAL A 335 3.41 8.57 2.60
C VAL A 335 1.97 8.72 3.08
N HIS A 336 1.04 8.13 2.34
CA HIS A 336 -0.38 8.11 2.67
C HIS A 336 -0.67 7.22 3.88
N THR A 337 -1.59 7.65 4.73
CA THR A 337 -2.23 6.77 5.71
C THR A 337 -3.45 6.13 5.08
N ASN A 338 -3.42 4.81 4.88
CA ASN A 338 -4.56 4.11 4.26
C ASN A 338 -5.89 4.43 4.97
N ARG A 339 -6.96 4.55 4.17
CA ARG A 339 -8.33 4.85 4.64
C ARG A 339 -8.54 6.26 5.19
N THR A 340 -7.66 7.21 4.89
CA THR A 340 -7.88 8.64 5.17
C THR A 340 -8.05 9.43 3.88
N SER A 341 -8.48 10.69 3.98
CA SER A 341 -8.45 11.60 2.83
C SER A 341 -7.03 11.81 2.32
N PHE A 342 -6.91 12.07 1.02
CA PHE A 342 -5.65 12.45 0.39
C PHE A 342 -5.33 13.92 0.68
N HIS A 343 -4.05 14.23 0.91
CA HIS A 343 -3.56 15.58 1.21
C HIS A 343 -2.50 16.07 0.19
N SER A 344 -2.10 15.20 -0.74
CA SER A 344 -1.21 15.47 -1.87
C SER A 344 -1.69 14.63 -3.05
N GLN A 345 -1.54 15.16 -4.28
CA GLN A 345 -1.83 14.40 -5.50
C GLN A 345 -0.80 13.31 -5.74
N ASP A 346 0.49 13.63 -5.55
CA ASP A 346 1.58 12.67 -5.67
C ASP A 346 1.97 12.15 -4.29
N LEU A 347 1.93 10.84 -4.11
CA LEU A 347 2.18 10.21 -2.82
C LEU A 347 2.52 8.72 -2.92
N LEU A 348 3.04 8.18 -1.82
CA LEU A 348 3.29 6.76 -1.65
C LEU A 348 2.17 6.10 -0.82
N VAL A 349 1.51 5.10 -1.39
CA VAL A 349 0.43 4.35 -0.74
C VAL A 349 0.97 3.02 -0.19
N PRO A 350 0.89 2.78 1.13
CA PRO A 350 1.43 1.56 1.73
C PRO A 350 0.56 0.33 1.44
N TRP A 351 1.21 -0.80 1.18
CA TRP A 351 0.61 -2.12 1.01
C TRP A 351 1.20 -3.09 2.01
N HIS A 352 0.34 -3.69 2.81
CA HIS A 352 0.71 -4.62 3.87
C HIS A 352 0.45 -6.04 3.39
N LEU A 353 1.48 -6.88 3.30
CA LEU A 353 1.30 -8.31 3.05
C LEU A 353 0.82 -8.98 4.33
N LYS A 354 -0.45 -9.40 4.42
CA LYS A 354 -0.85 -10.23 5.56
C LYS A 354 -0.22 -11.61 5.37
N GLY A 355 0.60 -12.05 6.34
CA GLY A 355 1.22 -13.36 6.32
C GLY A 355 0.17 -14.45 6.13
N GLY A 356 0.26 -15.19 5.02
CA GLY A 356 -0.64 -16.29 4.72
C GLY A 356 -0.46 -17.42 5.74
N THR A 357 -1.56 -17.87 6.34
CA THR A 357 -1.63 -19.16 7.00
C THR A 357 -1.18 -20.24 6.02
N LYS A 358 -0.04 -20.89 6.31
CA LYS A 358 0.46 -22.03 5.53
C LYS A 358 -0.67 -23.05 5.35
N LYS A 359 -1.04 -23.36 4.11
CA LYS A 359 -1.85 -24.55 3.80
C LYS A 359 -1.07 -25.77 4.29
N LYS A 360 -1.62 -26.51 5.25
CA LYS A 360 -1.12 -27.84 5.61
C LYS A 360 -1.54 -28.79 4.50
N GLU A 361 -0.57 -29.29 3.75
CA GLU A 361 -0.71 -30.53 3.01
C GLU A 361 -0.86 -31.68 4.02
N GLU A 362 -1.84 -32.54 3.79
CA GLU A 362 -2.11 -33.74 4.57
C GLU A 362 -1.03 -34.79 4.29
N SER A 363 -0.27 -35.15 5.31
CA SER A 363 0.22 -36.52 5.50
C SER A 363 0.26 -36.81 7.01
N ALA A 364 -0.34 -37.93 7.38
CA ALA A 364 -0.58 -38.36 8.75
C ALA A 364 0.68 -38.97 9.38
N ASP A 365 1.06 -38.53 10.59
CA ASP A 365 0.92 -39.34 11.81
C ASP A 365 1.46 -38.64 13.07
N THR A 366 0.57 -38.54 14.07
CA THR A 366 0.72 -38.58 15.54
C THR A 366 1.72 -37.67 16.30
N VAL A 367 1.19 -36.74 17.13
CA VAL A 367 1.15 -36.75 18.62
C VAL A 367 0.66 -35.37 19.13
N VAL A 368 -0.36 -35.38 20.00
CA VAL A 368 -1.09 -34.20 20.52
C VAL A 368 -0.54 -33.76 21.89
N VAL A 369 -0.21 -32.47 22.07
CA VAL A 369 -0.01 -31.76 23.36
C VAL A 369 -0.45 -30.27 23.19
N PRO A 370 -1.05 -29.59 24.20
CA PRO A 370 -2.12 -28.63 23.96
C PRO A 370 -1.70 -27.17 23.72
N SER A 371 -2.64 -26.50 23.06
CA SER A 371 -2.73 -25.11 22.63
C SER A 371 -2.33 -24.06 23.68
N GLY A 372 -1.47 -23.11 23.27
CA GLY A 372 -1.22 -21.90 24.05
C GLY A 372 -0.07 -21.04 23.55
N SER A 373 -0.11 -20.52 22.32
CA SER A 373 0.76 -19.41 21.91
C SER A 373 0.11 -18.55 20.84
N LYS A 374 -0.58 -17.49 21.28
CA LYS A 374 -0.80 -16.31 20.44
C LYS A 374 0.47 -15.47 20.43
N GLU A 375 0.85 -15.06 19.22
CA GLU A 375 1.57 -13.83 18.88
C GLU A 375 3.09 -13.77 19.14
N LEU A 376 3.84 -14.33 18.19
CA LEU A 376 4.96 -13.61 17.58
C LEU A 376 4.54 -13.27 16.14
N GLN A 377 3.99 -12.08 15.95
CA GLN A 377 3.68 -11.55 14.63
C GLN A 377 5.00 -10.96 14.08
N GLU A 378 5.69 -11.69 13.21
CA GLU A 378 6.72 -11.10 12.35
C GLU A 378 6.10 -9.87 11.67
N LEU A 379 6.73 -8.70 11.80
CA LEU A 379 6.27 -7.49 11.13
C LEU A 379 6.27 -7.77 9.62
N SER A 380 5.07 -7.93 9.06
CA SER A 380 4.88 -8.15 7.63
C SER A 380 5.55 -7.02 6.84
N PRO A 381 6.25 -7.32 5.72
CA PRO A 381 6.85 -6.28 4.89
C PRO A 381 5.76 -5.33 4.36
N VAL A 382 6.06 -4.03 4.44
CA VAL A 382 5.20 -2.95 3.92
C VAL A 382 5.85 -2.40 2.66
N PHE A 383 5.14 -2.51 1.55
CA PHE A 383 5.53 -1.95 0.26
C PHE A 383 4.93 -0.57 0.09
N HIS A 384 5.63 0.33 -0.58
CA HIS A 384 5.12 1.67 -0.87
C HIS A 384 4.92 1.79 -2.37
N ARG A 385 3.70 2.13 -2.79
CA ARG A 385 3.38 2.29 -4.20
C ARG A 385 3.21 3.75 -4.57
N TYR A 386 3.84 4.20 -5.64
CA TYR A 386 3.61 5.55 -6.14
C TYR A 386 2.21 5.68 -6.77
N TYR A 387 1.51 6.75 -6.42
CA TYR A 387 0.24 7.17 -7.01
C TYR A 387 0.25 8.67 -7.28
N HIS A 388 -0.37 9.03 -8.39
CA HIS A 388 -0.93 10.35 -8.68
C HIS A 388 -2.45 10.27 -8.59
N VAL A 389 -3.06 10.83 -7.53
CA VAL A 389 -4.51 10.92 -7.40
C VAL A 389 -5.03 12.17 -8.10
N PHE A 390 -6.02 11.98 -8.97
CA PHE A 390 -6.52 13.02 -9.87
C PHE A 390 -7.56 13.88 -9.18
N CYS A 391 -7.49 15.19 -9.41
CA CYS A 391 -8.55 16.11 -8.99
C CYS A 391 -9.74 16.10 -9.98
N GLU A 392 -10.88 16.60 -9.56
CA GLU A 392 -12.05 16.79 -10.43
C GLU A 392 -11.68 17.56 -11.71
N GLY A 393 -12.07 17.00 -12.86
CA GLY A 393 -11.80 17.59 -14.19
C GLY A 393 -10.38 17.42 -14.72
N GLU A 394 -9.41 16.95 -13.93
CA GLU A 394 -8.01 16.80 -14.38
C GLU A 394 -7.90 15.79 -15.53
N LEU A 395 -8.40 14.57 -15.35
CA LEU A 395 -8.33 13.52 -16.37
C LEU A 395 -9.02 13.97 -17.67
N GLU A 396 -10.16 14.63 -17.55
CA GLU A 396 -10.94 15.14 -18.67
C GLU A 396 -10.17 16.23 -19.44
N ALA A 397 -9.49 17.14 -18.73
CA ALA A 397 -8.65 18.17 -19.34
C ALA A 397 -7.45 17.56 -20.09
N VAL A 398 -6.79 16.54 -19.51
CA VAL A 398 -5.70 15.83 -20.19
C VAL A 398 -6.21 15.15 -21.47
N CYS A 399 -7.36 14.47 -21.42
CA CYS A 399 -7.96 13.87 -22.61
C CYS A 399 -8.30 14.90 -23.69
N ARG A 400 -8.84 16.07 -23.31
CA ARG A 400 -9.18 17.17 -24.25
C ARG A 400 -7.98 17.85 -24.89
N SER A 401 -6.78 17.70 -24.33
CA SER A 401 -5.55 18.24 -24.94
C SER A 401 -5.11 17.50 -26.22
N LEU A 402 -5.74 16.37 -26.54
CA LEU A 402 -5.46 15.58 -27.73
C LEU A 402 -6.50 15.87 -28.82
N ASP A 403 -6.06 16.44 -29.94
CA ASP A 403 -6.94 16.80 -31.06
C ASP A 403 -7.57 15.59 -31.79
N CYS A 404 -7.02 14.38 -31.59
CA CYS A 404 -7.45 13.15 -32.25
C CYS A 404 -8.50 12.35 -31.49
N VAL A 405 -9.01 12.87 -30.37
CA VAL A 405 -10.04 12.21 -29.56
C VAL A 405 -11.13 13.20 -29.13
N ARG A 406 -12.31 12.65 -28.82
CA ARG A 406 -13.43 13.38 -28.23
C ARG A 406 -13.83 12.71 -26.93
N VAL A 407 -13.96 13.49 -25.86
CA VAL A 407 -14.52 13.00 -24.59
C VAL A 407 -16.03 12.83 -24.77
N GLN A 408 -16.52 11.59 -24.70
CA GLN A 408 -17.95 11.28 -24.76
C GLN A 408 -18.61 11.43 -23.38
N LYS A 409 -17.93 10.96 -22.33
CA LYS A 409 -18.47 10.95 -20.96
C LYS A 409 -17.35 11.13 -19.95
N SER A 410 -17.61 11.94 -18.92
CA SER A 410 -16.75 12.13 -17.75
C SER A 410 -17.62 11.99 -16.49
N TYR A 411 -17.20 11.17 -15.53
CA TYR A 411 -18.01 10.88 -14.34
C TYR A 411 -17.17 10.38 -13.15
N TYR A 412 -17.77 10.48 -11.96
CA TYR A 412 -17.21 9.94 -10.72
C TYR A 412 -17.81 8.57 -10.41
N ASP A 413 -16.98 7.60 -10.02
CA ASP A 413 -17.40 6.27 -9.57
C ASP A 413 -16.60 5.78 -8.35
N GLN A 414 -17.23 5.79 -7.19
CA GLN A 414 -16.72 5.18 -5.94
C GLN A 414 -15.25 5.54 -5.61
N GLY A 415 -14.89 6.81 -5.71
CA GLY A 415 -13.52 7.29 -5.42
C GLY A 415 -12.60 7.29 -6.64
N ASN A 416 -13.16 7.29 -7.85
CA ASN A 416 -12.41 7.29 -9.11
C ASN A 416 -13.01 8.29 -10.08
N TRP A 417 -12.13 8.98 -10.80
CA TRP A 417 -12.50 9.76 -11.98
C TRP A 417 -12.42 8.88 -13.22
N CYS A 418 -13.45 8.94 -14.04
CA CYS A 418 -13.66 8.04 -15.15
C CYS A 418 -13.96 8.81 -16.42
N VAL A 419 -13.31 8.46 -17.52
CA VAL A 419 -13.55 9.08 -18.84
C VAL A 419 -13.76 8.00 -19.89
N ILE A 420 -14.78 8.19 -20.73
CA ILE A 420 -14.93 7.49 -22.00
C ILE A 420 -14.55 8.47 -23.10
N LEU A 421 -13.50 8.13 -23.86
CA LEU A 421 -13.08 8.88 -25.04
C LEU A 421 -13.38 8.07 -26.31
N GLU A 422 -13.57 8.77 -27.41
CA GLU A 422 -13.74 8.22 -28.75
C GLU A 422 -12.64 8.77 -29.64
N LYS A 423 -12.03 7.94 -30.48
CA LYS A 423 -11.08 8.40 -31.50
C LYS A 423 -11.83 9.02 -32.68
N LEU A 424 -11.38 10.18 -33.13
CA LEU A 424 -11.95 10.91 -34.27
C LEU A 424 -11.57 10.29 -35.63
#